data_AF-A0AAV7G0D5-F1
#
_entry.id   AF-A0AAV7G0D5-F1
#
_cell.length_a   1.000
_cell.length_b   1.000
_cell.length_c   1.000
_cell.angle_alpha   90.00
_cell.angle_beta   90.00
_cell.angle_gamma   90.00
#
_symmetry.space_group_name_H-M   'P 1'
#
loop_
_entity.id
_entity.type
_entity.pdbx_description
1 polymer ?
#
loop_
_entity_poly.entity_id
_entity_poly.type
_entity_poly.pdbx_seq_one_letter_code
_entity_poly.pdbx_strand_id
1 'polypeptide(L)'
;MDARSAIWMNNVNRISGLEEVEMTDRNEWEILPPFGQLRFSKSLRLINMPQDWFEAEVAAKDGCLFPCLIELDLSGCPRLKEFPSLPSKLKRLKIYEIEWTTLNFCSN
;
A
#
# COMPACT_ATOMS: atom_id res chain seq x y z
N MET A 1 10.77 -16.05 17.07
CA MET A 1 9.69 -15.06 17.21
C MET A 1 9.15 -14.81 15.81
N ASP A 2 8.06 -15.50 15.52
CA ASP A 2 7.37 -15.57 14.22
C ASP A 2 6.75 -14.23 13.82
N ALA A 3 7.45 -13.43 13.02
CA ALA A 3 6.81 -12.34 12.29
C ALA A 3 6.81 -12.65 10.78
N ARG A 4 6.25 -13.81 10.41
CA ARG A 4 5.93 -14.18 9.01
C ARG A 4 4.77 -13.34 8.42
N SER A 5 4.19 -12.46 9.22
CA SER A 5 3.05 -11.61 8.85
C SER A 5 2.92 -10.41 9.78
N ALA A 6 2.27 -9.37 9.30
CA ALA A 6 1.86 -8.21 10.10
C ALA A 6 0.52 -8.45 10.82
N ILE A 7 0.49 -9.43 11.72
CA ILE A 7 -0.72 -9.84 12.46
C ILE A 7 -1.41 -8.65 13.18
N TRP A 8 -0.63 -7.64 13.59
CA TRP A 8 -1.16 -6.42 14.21
C TRP A 8 -2.11 -5.62 13.29
N MET A 9 -1.95 -5.72 11.97
CA MET A 9 -2.82 -5.06 10.99
C MET A 9 -4.19 -5.73 10.82
N ASN A 10 -4.39 -6.93 11.39
CA ASN A 10 -5.70 -7.59 11.35
C ASN A 10 -6.73 -6.95 12.29
N ASN A 11 -6.30 -6.08 13.22
CA ASN A 11 -7.22 -5.37 14.13
C ASN A 11 -7.55 -3.98 13.59
N VAL A 12 -8.47 -3.96 12.62
CA VAL A 12 -8.87 -2.78 11.84
C VAL A 12 -9.25 -1.58 12.72
N ASN A 13 -9.91 -1.83 13.85
CA ASN A 13 -10.36 -0.78 14.78
C ASN A 13 -9.21 -0.03 15.46
N ARG A 14 -8.02 -0.64 15.52
CA ARG A 14 -6.83 -0.02 16.14
C ARG A 14 -5.99 0.79 15.16
N ILE A 15 -6.10 0.49 13.87
CA ILE A 15 -5.22 1.05 12.84
C ILE A 15 -5.97 1.94 11.84
N SER A 16 -7.29 2.00 11.92
CA SER A 16 -8.13 2.83 11.05
C SER A 16 -7.79 4.31 11.17
N GLY A 17 -7.32 4.78 12.33
CA GLY A 17 -6.91 6.17 12.52
C GLY A 17 -5.49 6.50 12.07
N LEU A 18 -4.73 5.54 11.51
CA LEU A 18 -3.35 5.81 11.08
C LEU A 18 -3.34 6.67 9.83
N GLU A 19 -2.68 7.82 9.94
CA GLU A 19 -2.47 8.74 8.82
C GLU A 19 -1.14 8.53 8.11
N GLU A 20 -0.17 7.89 8.77
CA GLU A 20 1.14 7.61 8.22
C GLU A 20 1.52 6.15 8.48
N VAL A 21 1.95 5.50 7.41
CA VAL A 21 2.34 4.09 7.42
C VAL A 21 3.62 3.95 6.63
N GLU A 22 4.67 3.53 7.33
CA GLU A 22 5.97 3.22 6.75
C GLU A 22 6.36 1.79 7.05
N MET A 23 6.79 1.06 6.02
CA MET A 23 7.28 -0.30 6.13
C MET A 23 8.53 -0.44 5.28
N THR A 24 9.57 -0.99 5.89
CA THR A 24 10.88 -1.19 5.27
C THR A 24 11.35 -2.63 5.48
N ASP A 25 12.04 -3.17 4.49
CA ASP A 25 12.78 -4.44 4.56
C ASP A 25 11.93 -5.61 5.11
N ARG A 26 10.78 -5.84 4.46
CA ARG A 26 9.81 -6.88 4.87
C ARG A 26 9.94 -8.18 4.08
N ASN A 27 11.16 -8.54 3.72
CA ASN A 27 11.48 -9.69 2.85
C ASN A 27 10.97 -11.05 3.37
N GLU A 28 10.66 -11.16 4.66
CA GLU A 28 10.22 -12.39 5.33
C GLU A 28 8.70 -12.54 5.48
N TRP A 29 7.91 -11.58 4.98
CA TRP A 29 6.45 -11.68 5.06
C TRP A 29 5.91 -12.73 4.08
N GLU A 30 5.39 -13.82 4.64
CA GLU A 30 4.64 -14.85 3.91
C GLU A 30 3.18 -14.44 3.69
N ILE A 31 2.62 -13.66 4.63
CA ILE A 31 1.21 -13.22 4.58
C ILE A 31 1.14 -11.70 4.58
N LEU A 32 0.42 -11.19 3.59
CA LEU A 32 0.29 -9.78 3.31
C LEU A 32 -0.65 -9.06 4.28
N PRO A 33 -0.34 -7.81 4.64
CA PRO A 33 -1.29 -6.98 5.35
C PRO A 33 -2.53 -6.63 4.52
N PRO A 34 -3.69 -6.47 5.16
CA PRO A 34 -4.90 -6.00 4.49
C PRO A 34 -4.85 -4.47 4.27
N PHE A 35 -3.95 -4.00 3.41
CA PHE A 35 -3.70 -2.58 3.14
C PHE A 35 -4.95 -1.76 2.78
N GLY A 36 -5.94 -2.38 2.13
CA GLY A 36 -7.21 -1.72 1.78
C GLY A 36 -8.06 -1.25 2.96
N GLN A 37 -7.67 -1.58 4.18
CA GLN A 37 -8.32 -1.13 5.41
C GLN A 37 -7.83 0.25 5.90
N LEU A 38 -6.67 0.71 5.45
CA LEU A 38 -6.04 1.97 5.88
C LEU A 38 -6.62 3.19 5.16
N ARG A 39 -7.95 3.38 5.25
CA ARG A 39 -8.67 4.38 4.45
C ARG A 39 -8.32 5.83 4.77
N PHE A 40 -7.82 6.09 5.98
CA PHE A 40 -7.45 7.42 6.45
C PHE A 40 -5.96 7.73 6.29
N SER A 41 -5.18 6.79 5.73
CA SER A 41 -3.76 7.02 5.49
C SER A 41 -3.56 8.14 4.48
N LYS A 42 -2.71 9.09 4.86
CA LYS A 42 -2.27 10.25 4.07
C LYS A 42 -0.87 10.03 3.49
N SER A 43 -0.02 9.28 4.18
CA SER A 43 1.36 8.99 3.80
C SER A 43 1.59 7.48 3.84
N LEU A 44 1.94 6.90 2.69
CA LEU A 44 2.29 5.49 2.56
C LEU A 44 3.70 5.37 1.98
N ARG A 45 4.62 4.78 2.75
CA ARG A 45 6.00 4.52 2.35
C ARG A 45 6.28 3.03 2.44
N LEU A 46 6.61 2.42 1.32
CA LEU A 46 6.88 0.99 1.23
C LEU A 46 8.22 0.79 0.52
N ILE A 47 9.18 0.27 1.27
CA ILE A 47 10.58 0.16 0.85
C ILE A 47 11.01 -1.30 0.97
N ASN A 48 11.59 -1.86 -0.09
CA ASN A 48 12.09 -3.25 -0.12
C ASN A 48 11.00 -4.24 0.35
N MET A 49 9.84 -4.18 -0.31
CA MET A 49 8.72 -5.07 -0.03
C MET A 49 8.86 -6.38 -0.82
N PRO A 50 8.44 -7.52 -0.24
CA PRO A 50 8.58 -8.82 -0.88
C PRO A 50 7.73 -8.90 -2.14
N GLN A 51 8.14 -9.76 -3.05
CA GLN A 51 7.61 -9.86 -4.39
C GLN A 51 6.06 -9.86 -4.51
N ASP A 52 5.36 -10.57 -3.63
CA ASP A 52 3.91 -10.76 -3.72
C ASP A 52 3.15 -9.80 -2.79
N TRP A 53 3.77 -8.70 -2.32
CA TRP A 53 3.22 -7.86 -1.25
C TRP A 53 1.86 -7.19 -1.55
N PHE A 54 1.48 -7.14 -2.82
CA PHE A 54 0.35 -6.38 -3.32
C PHE A 54 -0.54 -7.23 -4.23
N GLU A 55 -1.45 -7.99 -3.63
CA GLU A 55 -2.56 -8.62 -4.36
C GLU A 55 -3.71 -7.62 -4.48
N ALA A 56 -3.87 -7.06 -5.68
CA ALA A 56 -4.88 -6.04 -5.99
C ALA A 56 -6.34 -6.55 -5.94
N GLU A 57 -6.60 -7.81 -5.52
CA GLU A 57 -7.93 -8.44 -5.55
C GLU A 57 -8.94 -7.84 -4.56
N VAL A 58 -8.50 -7.02 -3.60
CA VAL A 58 -9.40 -6.32 -2.66
C VAL A 58 -9.51 -4.83 -2.99
N ALA A 59 -9.43 -4.45 -4.27
CA ALA A 59 -9.81 -3.11 -4.69
C ALA A 59 -11.28 -2.88 -4.30
N ALA A 60 -11.49 -1.86 -3.45
CA ALA A 60 -12.81 -1.48 -2.95
C ALA A 60 -13.83 -1.38 -4.08
N LYS A 61 -15.13 -1.50 -3.75
CA LYS A 61 -16.26 -1.40 -4.69
C LYS A 61 -16.19 -0.19 -5.66
N ASP A 62 -15.40 0.83 -5.30
CA ASP A 62 -15.18 2.08 -6.03
C ASP A 62 -13.77 2.20 -6.67
N GLY A 63 -12.97 1.13 -6.68
CA GLY A 63 -11.63 1.04 -7.29
C GLY A 63 -10.51 1.83 -6.60
N CYS A 64 -10.83 2.68 -5.63
CA CYS A 64 -9.88 3.56 -4.95
C CYS A 64 -9.38 2.98 -3.62
N LEU A 65 -8.13 2.49 -3.59
CA LEU A 65 -7.47 2.13 -2.34
C LEU A 65 -6.78 3.40 -1.80
N PHE A 66 -6.95 3.66 -0.50
CA PHE A 66 -6.45 4.86 0.20
C PHE A 66 -7.06 6.20 -0.30
N PRO A 67 -8.37 6.46 -0.11
CA PRO A 67 -9.04 7.67 -0.60
C PRO A 67 -8.49 8.99 0.00
N CYS A 68 -7.76 8.92 1.10
CA CYS A 68 -7.14 10.06 1.77
C CYS A 68 -5.64 10.24 1.45
N LEU A 69 -5.05 9.41 0.58
CA LEU A 69 -3.61 9.43 0.32
C LEU A 69 -3.18 10.74 -0.32
N ILE A 70 -2.14 11.35 0.25
CA ILE A 70 -1.53 12.61 -0.19
C ILE A 70 -0.09 12.34 -0.65
N GLU A 71 0.60 11.39 -0.02
CA GLU A 71 1.96 10.97 -0.36
C GLU A 71 2.03 9.45 -0.57
N LEU A 72 2.66 9.04 -1.67
CA LEU A 72 3.03 7.66 -1.94
C LEU A 72 4.52 7.58 -2.25
N ASP A 73 5.23 6.70 -1.55
CA ASP A 73 6.64 6.40 -1.77
C ASP A 73 6.82 4.88 -1.91
N LEU A 74 7.24 4.44 -3.09
CA LEU A 74 7.49 3.04 -3.42
C LEU A 74 8.93 2.92 -3.89
N SER A 75 9.76 2.21 -3.12
CA SER A 75 11.18 2.04 -3.43
C SER A 75 11.59 0.58 -3.31
N GLY A 76 12.28 0.03 -4.31
CA GLY A 76 12.76 -1.36 -4.24
C GLY A 76 11.60 -2.36 -4.17
N CYS A 77 10.55 -2.13 -4.95
CA CYS A 77 9.39 -3.02 -5.08
C CYS A 77 9.38 -3.66 -6.48
N PRO A 78 10.33 -4.56 -6.79
CA PRO A 78 10.63 -4.96 -8.17
C PRO A 78 9.49 -5.68 -8.87
N ARG A 79 8.60 -6.37 -8.14
CA ARG A 79 7.50 -7.16 -8.75
C ARG A 79 6.16 -6.44 -8.75
N LEU A 80 6.10 -5.21 -8.23
CA LEU A 80 4.88 -4.41 -8.25
C LEU A 80 4.60 -3.95 -9.69
N LYS A 81 3.76 -4.69 -10.40
CA LYS A 81 3.39 -4.39 -11.79
C LYS A 81 2.21 -3.44 -11.91
N GLU A 82 1.30 -3.53 -10.95
CA GLU A 82 0.07 -2.75 -10.91
C GLU A 82 -0.19 -2.27 -9.48
N PHE A 83 -0.74 -1.07 -9.38
CA PHE A 83 -1.23 -0.49 -8.14
C PHE A 83 -2.65 0.02 -8.41
N PRO A 84 -3.55 -0.02 -7.43
CA PRO A 84 -4.90 0.51 -7.51
C PRO A 84 -4.90 1.95 -7.97
N SER A 85 -6.05 2.36 -8.47
CA SER A 85 -6.28 3.75 -8.82
C SER A 85 -5.92 4.65 -7.66
N LEU A 86 -5.04 5.61 -7.91
CA LEU A 86 -4.60 6.61 -6.95
C LEU A 86 -5.70 7.65 -6.74
N PRO A 87 -5.90 8.15 -5.51
CA PRO A 87 -6.87 9.21 -5.29
C PRO A 87 -6.46 10.50 -5.99
N SER A 88 -7.44 11.28 -6.45
CA SER A 88 -7.23 12.60 -7.07
C SER A 88 -6.58 13.63 -6.13
N LYS A 89 -6.56 13.34 -4.82
CA LYS A 89 -5.94 14.18 -3.78
C LYS A 89 -4.43 13.97 -3.64
N LEU A 90 -3.84 12.98 -4.33
CA LEU A 90 -2.41 12.69 -4.23
C LEU A 90 -1.59 13.89 -4.71
N LYS A 91 -0.65 14.34 -3.87
CA LYS A 91 0.23 15.49 -4.17
C LYS A 91 1.69 15.10 -4.39
N ARG A 92 2.12 13.98 -3.82
CA ARG A 92 3.49 13.49 -3.92
C ARG A 92 3.48 12.01 -4.29
N LEU A 93 4.16 11.69 -5.37
CA LEU A 93 4.41 10.33 -5.82
C LEU A 93 5.91 10.15 -6.02
N LYS A 94 6.49 9.16 -5.35
CA LYS A 94 7.88 8.76 -5.47
C LYS A 94 7.94 7.27 -5.80
N ILE A 95 8.70 6.96 -6.83
CA ILE A 95 8.80 5.62 -7.40
C ILE A 95 10.26 5.38 -7.75
N TYR A 96 10.86 4.35 -7.16
CA TYR A 96 12.24 3.96 -7.39
C TYR A 96 12.35 2.43 -7.51
N GLU A 97 13.02 1.93 -8.56
CA GLU A 97 13.32 0.50 -8.72
C GLU A 97 12.07 -0.41 -8.64
N ILE A 98 11.02 -0.06 -9.40
CA ILE A 98 9.78 -0.87 -9.50
C ILE A 98 9.43 -1.18 -10.97
N GLU A 99 8.69 -2.26 -11.20
CA GLU A 99 8.19 -2.68 -12.52
C GLU A 99 6.75 -2.18 -12.83
N TRP A 100 6.29 -1.13 -12.15
CA TRP A 100 4.93 -0.63 -12.27
C TRP A 100 4.69 -0.04 -13.68
N THR A 101 3.80 -0.67 -14.46
CA THR A 101 3.62 -0.33 -15.88
C THR A 101 2.42 0.59 -16.15
N THR A 102 1.38 0.54 -15.32
CA THR A 102 0.12 1.26 -15.57
C THR A 102 -0.31 2.07 -14.37
N LEU A 103 -0.39 3.39 -14.53
CA LEU A 103 -0.82 4.31 -13.47
C LEU A 103 -2.24 4.81 -13.73
N ASN A 104 -3.16 4.46 -12.83
CA ASN A 104 -4.57 4.86 -12.89
C ASN A 104 -4.91 5.82 -11.74
N PHE A 105 -5.89 6.69 -11.96
CA PHE A 105 -6.45 7.56 -10.92
C PHE A 105 -7.94 7.27 -10.73
N CYS A 106 -8.44 7.47 -9.52
CA CYS A 106 -9.85 7.32 -9.22
C CYS A 106 -10.64 8.41 -9.96
N SER A 107 -11.67 8.01 -10.70
CA SER A 107 -12.62 8.94 -11.31
C SER A 107 -13.31 9.73 -10.18
N ASN A 108 -13.33 11.06 -10.30
CA ASN A 108 -14.04 11.94 -9.36
C ASN A 108 -15.56 11.76 -9.43
#